data_AF-A0A949FBD2-F1
#
_entry.id   AF-A0A949FBD2-F1
#
_cell.length_a   1.000
_cell.length_b   1.000
_cell.length_c   1.000
_cell.angle_alpha   90.00
_cell.angle_beta   90.00
_cell.angle_gamma   90.00
#
_symmetry.space_group_name_H-M   'P 1'
#
loop_
_entity.id
_entity.type
_entity.pdbx_description
1 polymer ?
#
loop_
_entity_poly.entity_id
_entity_poly.type
_entity_poly.pdbx_seq_one_letter_code
_entity_poly.pdbx_strand_id
1 'polypeptide(L)'
;MKKLLLVIMVSIFCIVVLSCAPRIAVRKDYDFSKVKRVAVLPFEPAHSSMATLACDYFTTELMRSNMFEIVERSQLRKVLKEYEISEENFYDKSTFDKIAKI
;
A
#
# COMPACT_ATOMS: atom_id res chain seq x y z
N MET A 1 0.51 -24.24 -40.30
CA MET A 1 1.55 -23.79 -39.34
C MET A 1 1.26 -22.42 -38.74
N LYS A 2 0.90 -21.39 -39.53
CA LYS A 2 0.58 -20.03 -39.03
C LYS A 2 -0.56 -19.96 -37.99
N LYS A 3 -1.62 -20.77 -38.17
CA LYS A 3 -2.76 -20.86 -37.23
C LYS A 3 -2.38 -21.47 -35.87
N LEU A 4 -1.44 -22.42 -35.85
CA LEU A 4 -0.95 -23.03 -34.61
C LEU A 4 -0.07 -22.06 -33.83
N LEU A 5 0.77 -21.29 -34.54
CA LEU A 5 1.64 -20.29 -33.94
C LEU A 5 0.85 -19.13 -33.32
N LEU A 6 -0.27 -18.74 -33.93
CA LEU A 6 -1.17 -17.71 -33.40
C LEU A 6 -1.88 -18.17 -32.11
N VAL A 7 -2.30 -19.44 -32.05
CA VAL A 7 -2.91 -20.02 -30.82
C VAL A 7 -1.91 -20.07 -29.67
N ILE A 8 -0.65 -20.44 -29.94
CA ILE A 8 0.42 -20.47 -28.92
C ILE A 8 0.73 -19.04 -28.41
N MET A 9 0.79 -18.06 -29.30
CA MET A 9 1.05 -16.66 -28.93
C MET A 9 -0.07 -16.09 -28.04
N VAL A 10 -1.33 -16.36 -28.39
CA VAL A 10 -2.49 -15.92 -27.60
C VAL A 10 -2.53 -16.63 -26.23
N SER A 11 -2.22 -17.91 -26.19
CA SER A 11 -2.15 -18.67 -24.93
C SER A 11 -1.07 -18.13 -23.97
N ILE A 12 0.12 -17.82 -24.49
CA ILE A 12 1.21 -17.21 -23.71
C ILE A 12 0.79 -15.83 -23.19
N PHE A 13 0.15 -15.01 -24.02
CA PHE A 13 -0.34 -13.69 -23.62
C PHE A 13 -1.37 -13.78 -22.48
N CYS A 14 -2.31 -14.74 -22.55
CA CYS A 14 -3.28 -14.96 -21.48
C CYS A 14 -2.63 -15.38 -20.15
N ILE A 15 -1.59 -16.23 -20.18
CA ILE A 15 -0.91 -16.67 -18.96
C ILE A 15 -0.17 -15.52 -18.28
N VAL A 16 0.46 -14.64 -19.06
CA VAL A 16 1.20 -13.48 -18.53
C VAL A 16 0.25 -12.47 -17.88
N VAL A 17 -0.91 -12.19 -18.48
CA VAL A 17 -1.87 -11.22 -17.93
C VAL A 17 -2.54 -11.73 -16.64
N LEU A 18 -2.73 -13.04 -16.50
CA LEU A 18 -3.33 -13.63 -15.30
C LEU A 18 -2.38 -13.69 -14.08
N SER A 19 -1.06 -13.52 -14.29
CA SER A 19 -0.07 -13.61 -13.21
C SER A 19 0.09 -12.33 -12.38
N CYS A 20 -0.57 -11.23 -12.74
CA CYS A 20 -0.43 -9.94 -12.04
C CYS A 20 -1.44 -9.78 -10.89
N ALA A 21 -1.55 -10.80 -10.03
CA ALA A 21 -2.45 -10.73 -8.86
C ALA A 21 -1.74 -10.05 -7.68
N PRO A 22 -2.29 -8.97 -7.10
CA PRO A 22 -1.73 -8.36 -5.90
C PRO A 22 -1.80 -9.35 -4.73
N ARG A 23 -0.71 -9.49 -3.98
CA ARG A 23 -0.71 -10.27 -2.74
C ARG A 23 -1.46 -9.50 -1.65
N ILE A 24 -2.68 -9.93 -1.38
CA ILE A 24 -3.51 -9.39 -0.30
C ILE A 24 -3.56 -10.42 0.82
N ALA A 25 -3.10 -10.05 2.02
CA ALA A 25 -3.24 -10.86 3.22
C ALA A 25 -4.40 -10.30 4.07
N VAL A 26 -5.54 -10.98 4.06
CA VAL A 26 -6.68 -10.64 4.92
C VAL A 26 -6.97 -11.83 5.82
N ARG A 27 -7.03 -11.57 7.13
CA ARG A 27 -7.44 -12.58 8.11
C ARG A 27 -8.95 -12.80 7.99
N LYS A 28 -9.35 -14.01 7.59
CA LYS A 28 -10.76 -14.36 7.31
C LYS A 28 -11.70 -14.21 8.51
N ASP A 29 -11.17 -14.45 9.71
CA ASP A 29 -11.94 -14.39 10.96
C ASP A 29 -11.85 -13.02 11.65
N TYR A 30 -11.40 -12.00 10.92
CA TYR A 30 -11.29 -10.66 11.48
C TYR A 30 -12.64 -9.95 11.41
N ASP A 31 -13.14 -9.56 12.59
CA ASP A 31 -14.38 -8.81 12.71
C ASP A 31 -14.13 -7.33 12.43
N PHE A 32 -14.43 -6.90 11.20
CA PHE A 32 -14.28 -5.52 10.75
C PHE A 32 -15.22 -4.55 11.46
N SER A 33 -16.26 -5.01 12.16
CA SER A 33 -17.12 -4.12 12.97
C SER A 33 -16.37 -3.50 14.16
N LYS A 34 -15.24 -4.09 14.57
CA LYS A 34 -14.39 -3.56 15.63
C LYS A 34 -13.46 -2.44 15.16
N VAL A 35 -13.32 -2.24 13.85
CA VAL A 35 -12.51 -1.18 13.28
C VAL A 35 -13.33 0.10 13.27
N LYS A 36 -13.05 1.00 14.23
CA LYS A 36 -13.75 2.30 14.31
C LYS A 36 -13.12 3.36 13.43
N ARG A 37 -11.79 3.37 13.33
CA ARG A 37 -11.01 4.41 12.65
C ARG A 37 -10.19 3.80 11.53
N VAL A 38 -10.24 4.43 10.36
CA VAL A 38 -9.48 4.02 9.16
C VAL A 38 -8.75 5.22 8.62
N ALA A 39 -7.55 4.98 8.08
CA ALA A 39 -6.77 6.00 7.41
C ALA A 39 -6.28 5.47 6.06
N VAL A 40 -6.31 6.34 5.04
CA VAL A 40 -5.83 6.02 3.70
C VAL A 40 -4.39 6.50 3.59
N LEU A 41 -3.47 5.55 3.42
CA LEU A 41 -2.05 5.85 3.21
C LEU A 41 -1.82 6.39 1.78
N PRO A 42 -0.77 7.21 1.58
CA PRO A 42 -0.40 7.68 0.25
C PRO A 42 -0.04 6.50 -0.65
N PHE A 43 -0.65 6.42 -1.84
CA PHE A 43 -0.25 5.47 -2.86
C PHE A 43 1.13 5.84 -3.42
N GLU A 44 1.95 4.84 -3.75
CA GLU A 44 3.24 5.07 -4.38
C GLU A 44 3.12 5.19 -5.90
N PRO A 45 3.86 6.13 -6.55
CA PRO A 45 4.69 7.16 -5.92
C PRO A 45 3.83 8.32 -5.38
N ALA A 46 4.11 8.72 -4.13
CA ALA A 46 3.29 9.66 -3.36
C ALA A 46 3.15 11.06 -3.98
N HIS A 47 4.08 11.47 -4.84
CA HIS A 47 4.08 12.77 -5.50
C HIS A 47 3.35 12.78 -6.86
N SER A 48 2.87 11.64 -7.33
CA SER A 48 2.08 11.61 -8.56
C SER A 48 0.69 12.20 -8.33
N SER A 49 0.20 12.96 -9.32
CA SER A 49 -1.17 13.48 -9.33
C SER A 49 -2.19 12.35 -9.26
N MET A 50 -1.91 11.22 -9.92
CA MET A 50 -2.76 10.04 -9.91
C MET A 50 -2.82 9.36 -8.55
N ALA A 51 -1.69 9.23 -7.83
CA ALA A 51 -1.70 8.69 -6.46
C ALA A 51 -2.50 9.58 -5.51
N THR A 52 -2.37 10.91 -5.65
CA THR A 52 -3.15 11.86 -4.85
C THR A 52 -4.64 11.72 -5.12
N LEU A 53 -5.04 11.66 -6.40
CA LEU A 53 -6.43 11.50 -6.79
C LEU A 53 -7.01 10.15 -6.34
N ALA A 54 -6.22 9.07 -6.42
CA ALA A 54 -6.62 7.77 -5.88
C ALA A 54 -6.85 7.84 -4.36
N CYS A 55 -5.93 8.44 -3.59
CA CYS A 55 -6.14 8.64 -2.14
C CYS A 55 -7.44 9.38 -1.85
N ASP A 56 -7.70 10.47 -2.56
CA ASP A 56 -8.89 11.30 -2.34
C ASP A 56 -10.18 10.53 -2.69
N TYR A 57 -10.15 9.73 -3.78
CA TYR A 57 -11.25 8.85 -4.16
C TYR A 57 -11.55 7.80 -3.09
N PHE A 58 -10.52 7.07 -2.63
CA PHE A 58 -10.66 6.08 -1.55
C PHE A 58 -11.17 6.70 -0.25
N THR A 59 -10.63 7.86 0.12
CA THR A 59 -11.06 8.59 1.32
C THR A 59 -12.54 8.95 1.21
N THR A 60 -12.97 9.45 0.05
CA THR A 60 -14.37 9.84 -0.20
C THR A 60 -15.31 8.65 -0.16
N GLU A 61 -14.98 7.54 -0.81
CA GLU A 61 -15.82 6.34 -0.80
C GLU A 61 -15.92 5.71 0.60
N LEU A 62 -14.82 5.71 1.36
CA LEU A 62 -14.84 5.23 2.73
C LEU A 62 -15.66 6.14 3.65
N MET A 63 -15.59 7.46 3.50
CA MET A 63 -16.49 8.39 4.20
C MET A 63 -17.95 8.11 3.85
N ARG A 64 -18.25 7.90 2.56
CA ARG A 64 -19.61 7.62 2.07
C ARG A 64 -20.20 6.33 2.62
N SER A 65 -19.36 5.35 2.98
CA SER A 65 -19.80 4.09 3.58
C SER A 65 -20.46 4.27 4.96
N ASN A 66 -20.17 5.38 5.67
CA ASN A 66 -20.57 5.64 7.07
C ASN A 66 -20.18 4.53 8.07
N MET A 67 -19.31 3.59 7.68
CA MET A 67 -18.89 2.48 8.54
C MET A 67 -17.68 2.83 9.42
N PHE A 68 -16.90 3.85 9.01
CA PHE A 68 -15.62 4.18 9.62
C PHE A 68 -15.50 5.68 9.87
N GLU A 69 -14.86 6.04 10.97
CA GLU A 69 -14.35 7.39 11.21
C GLU A 69 -13.01 7.54 10.47
N ILE A 70 -12.96 8.48 9.52
CA ILE A 70 -11.79 8.65 8.66
C ILE A 70 -10.81 9.62 9.29
N VAL A 71 -9.57 9.16 9.46
CA VAL A 71 -8.49 9.99 9.99
C VAL A 71 -8.04 10.98 8.91
N GLU A 72 -7.92 12.24 9.30
CA GLU A 72 -7.45 13.28 8.38
C GLU A 72 -6.03 13.03 7.91
N ARG A 73 -5.80 13.31 6.62
CA ARG A 73 -4.48 13.24 5.98
C ARG A 73 -3.44 14.13 6.67
N SER A 74 -3.87 15.27 7.23
CA SER A 74 -3.03 16.21 7.97
C SER A 74 -2.42 15.55 9.23
N GLN A 75 -3.24 14.81 9.98
CA GLN A 75 -2.85 14.09 11.19
C GLN A 75 -1.96 12.90 10.83
N LEU A 76 -2.34 12.17 9.78
CA LEU A 76 -1.57 11.03 9.31
C LEU A 76 -0.15 11.44 8.86
N ARG A 77 0.00 12.56 8.17
CA ARG A 77 1.32 13.10 7.78
C ARG A 77 2.19 13.48 8.98
N LYS A 78 1.59 14.00 10.06
CA LYS A 78 2.35 14.32 11.29
C LYS A 78 2.91 13.05 11.91
N VAL A 79 2.07 12.02 12.08
CA VAL A 79 2.47 10.73 12.65
C VAL A 79 3.51 10.03 11.79
N LEU A 80 3.33 9.99 10.46
CA LEU A 80 4.30 9.36 9.57
C LEU A 80 5.65 10.10 9.58
N LYS A 81 5.64 11.44 9.61
CA LYS A 81 6.86 12.23 9.70
C LYS A 81 7.59 12.00 11.03
N GLU A 82 6.85 11.90 12.14
CA GLU A 82 7.44 11.56 13.44
C GLU A 82 8.01 10.14 13.45
N TYR A 83 7.33 9.19 12.82
CA TYR A 83 7.82 7.81 12.68
C TYR A 83 9.11 7.75 11.86
N GLU A 84 9.18 8.43 10.72
CA GLU A 84 10.37 8.50 9.87
C GLU A 84 11.55 9.15 10.62
N ILE A 85 11.32 10.26 11.30
CA ILE A 85 12.33 10.91 12.15
C ILE A 85 12.76 9.98 13.29
N SER A 86 11.82 9.25 13.90
CA SER A 86 12.12 8.29 14.97
C SER A 86 13.02 7.17 14.45
N GLU A 87 12.69 6.55 13.32
CA GLU A 87 13.53 5.53 12.69
C GLU A 87 14.92 6.08 12.35
N GLU A 88 15.02 7.26 11.74
CA GLU A 88 16.31 7.90 11.45
C GLU A 88 17.17 8.11 12.71
N ASN A 89 16.57 8.45 13.86
CA ASN A 89 17.29 8.63 15.12
C ASN A 89 17.78 7.32 15.75
N PHE A 90 17.19 6.17 15.42
CA PHE A 90 17.70 4.86 15.86
C PHE A 90 18.91 4.40 15.03
N TYR A 91 19.07 4.90 13.80
CA TYR A 91 20.16 4.55 12.90
C TYR A 91 21.27 5.60 12.90
N ASP A 92 21.86 5.92 14.05
CA ASP A 92 23.23 6.42 14.02
C ASP A 92 24.14 5.27 13.55
N LYS A 93 24.47 5.29 12.27
CA LYS A 93 25.33 4.31 11.59
C LYS A 93 26.66 4.10 12.35
N SER A 94 27.12 5.12 13.07
CA SER A 94 28.33 5.06 13.92
C SER A 94 28.17 4.16 15.15
N THR A 95 26.94 4.00 15.65
CA THR A 95 26.61 3.16 16.81
C THR A 95 26.35 1.71 16.37
N PHE A 96 25.71 1.50 15.22
CA PHE A 96 25.51 0.15 14.66
C PHE A 96 26.84 -0.55 14.34
N ASP A 97 27.83 0.14 13.78
CA ASP A 97 29.15 -0.44 13.47
C ASP A 97 29.95 -0.81 14.72
N LYS A 98 29.67 -0.18 15.87
CA LYS A 98 30.30 -0.53 17.16
C LYS A 98 29.63 -1.73 17.83
N ILE A 99 28.32 -1.87 17.66
CA ILE A 99 27.55 -2.99 18.22
C ILE A 99 27.75 -4.26 17.37
N ALA A 100 27.87 -4.14 16.04
CA ALA A 100 28.08 -5.27 15.14
C ALA A 100 29.50 -5.87 15.18
N LYS A 101 30.42 -5.27 15.95
CA LYS A 101 31.83 -5.68 16.07
C LYS A 101 32.14 -6.46 17.35
N ILE A 102 31.11 -6.79 18.14
CA ILE A 102 31.15 -7.66 19.31
C ILE A 102 30.52 -9.00 18.91
#